data_AF-A0AA36N6L8-F1
#
_entry.id   AF-A0AA36N6L8-F1
#
_cell.length_a   1.000
_cell.length_b   1.000
_cell.length_c   1.000
_cell.angle_alpha   90.00
_cell.angle_beta   90.00
_cell.angle_gamma   90.00
#
_symmetry.space_group_name_H-M   'P 1'
#
loop_
_entity.id
_entity.type
_entity.pdbx_description
1 polymer ?
#
loop_
_entity_poly.entity_id
_entity_poly.type
_entity_poly.pdbx_seq_one_letter_code
_entity_poly.pdbx_strand_id
1 'polypeptide(L)'
;MQLEFLGELGLTEYQEAIESWAAEMGAVFLEELLDNAEELAESLALKPLEKKRLQRHGHEVLARVQPERLCEPLRPSTRTAQAPSPEDLPLALFK
;
A
#
# COMPACT_ATOMS: atom_id res chain seq x y z
N MET A 1 2.42 1.86 -1.82
CA MET A 1 1.81 2.72 -0.77
C MET A 1 2.06 4.20 -1.05
N GLN A 2 1.25 5.13 -0.54
CA GLN A 2 1.40 6.58 -0.83
C GLN A 2 2.63 7.15 -0.11
N LEU A 3 3.68 7.46 -0.85
CA LEU A 3 4.94 8.03 -0.32
C LEU A 3 4.75 9.35 0.44
N GLU A 4 3.77 10.15 0.03
CA GLU A 4 3.47 11.45 0.63
C GLU A 4 2.94 11.31 2.06
N PHE A 5 2.01 10.37 2.30
CA PHE A 5 1.50 10.07 3.64
C PHE A 5 2.62 9.66 4.61
N LEU A 6 3.52 8.77 4.17
CA LEU A 6 4.64 8.33 4.98
C LEU A 6 5.67 9.45 5.19
N GLY A 7 5.90 10.29 4.16
CA GLY A 7 6.79 11.44 4.25
C GLY A 7 6.36 12.45 5.30
N GLU A 8 5.07 12.81 5.32
CA GLU A 8 4.48 13.72 6.29
C GLU A 8 4.58 13.20 7.74
N LEU A 9 4.51 11.88 7.92
CA LEU A 9 4.68 11.24 9.23
C LEU A 9 6.15 10.97 9.61
N GLY A 10 7.08 11.15 8.67
CA GLY A 10 8.49 10.79 8.85
C GLY A 10 8.73 9.28 8.92
N LEU A 11 7.91 8.49 8.23
CA LEU A 11 7.93 7.02 8.21
C LEU A 11 8.42 6.44 6.88
N THR A 12 8.99 7.26 5.99
CA THR A 12 9.45 6.80 4.67
C THR A 12 10.48 5.67 4.75
N GLU A 13 11.30 5.62 5.80
CA GLU A 13 12.27 4.52 6.02
C GLU A 13 11.59 3.16 6.28
N TYR A 14 10.34 3.17 6.73
CA TYR A 14 9.55 1.97 7.03
C TYR A 14 8.67 1.53 5.86
N GLN A 15 8.76 2.17 4.69
CA GLN A 15 7.83 1.93 3.58
C GLN A 15 7.73 0.45 3.20
N GLU A 16 8.85 -0.22 2.94
CA GLU A 16 8.86 -1.62 2.52
C GLU A 16 8.27 -2.54 3.60
N ALA A 17 8.59 -2.26 4.86
CA ALA A 17 8.11 -3.03 5.99
C ALA A 17 6.59 -2.84 6.22
N ILE A 18 6.10 -1.61 6.07
CA ILE A 18 4.67 -1.31 6.12
C ILE A 18 3.95 -1.95 4.92
N GLU A 19 4.54 -1.99 3.72
CA GLU A 19 3.94 -2.65 2.54
C GLU A 19 3.83 -4.16 2.75
N SER A 20 4.85 -4.80 3.32
CA SER A 20 4.80 -6.22 3.69
C SER A 20 3.73 -6.49 4.74
N TRP A 21 3.73 -5.71 5.81
CA TRP A 21 2.73 -5.83 6.88
C TRP A 21 1.32 -5.63 6.34
N ALA A 22 1.11 -4.65 5.48
CA ALA A 22 -0.18 -4.36 4.86
C ALA A 22 -0.66 -5.52 3.97
N ALA A 23 0.25 -6.15 3.22
CA ALA A 23 -0.08 -7.34 2.42
C ALA A 23 -0.44 -8.56 3.28
N GLU A 24 0.23 -8.74 4.42
CA GLU A 24 -0.03 -9.84 5.37
C GLU A 24 -1.35 -9.67 6.11
N MET A 25 -1.65 -8.45 6.55
CA MET A 25 -2.87 -8.10 7.29
C MET A 25 -4.07 -7.83 6.39
N GLY A 26 -3.87 -7.77 5.07
CA GLY A 26 -4.90 -7.43 4.10
C GLY A 26 -5.32 -5.95 4.14
N ALA A 27 -4.48 -5.07 4.69
CA ALA A 27 -4.72 -3.63 4.71
C ALA A 27 -4.41 -3.04 3.32
N VAL A 28 -5.44 -2.76 2.54
CA VAL A 28 -5.34 -2.20 1.18
C VAL A 28 -5.36 -0.68 1.23
N PHE A 29 -5.94 -0.09 2.26
CA PHE A 29 -6.14 1.36 2.41
C PHE A 29 -5.37 1.95 3.60
N LEU A 30 -5.07 3.25 3.52
CA LEU A 30 -4.37 3.97 4.60
C LEU A 30 -5.23 4.05 5.87
N GLU A 31 -6.54 4.08 5.71
CA GLU A 31 -7.53 3.99 6.77
C GLU A 31 -7.36 2.69 7.57
N GLU A 32 -7.23 1.56 6.89
CA GLU A 32 -7.05 0.25 7.52
C GLU A 32 -5.70 0.16 8.27
N LEU A 33 -4.65 0.80 7.72
CA LEU A 33 -3.37 0.98 8.41
C LEU A 33 -3.51 1.81 9.70
N LEU A 34 -4.35 2.85 9.69
CA LEU A 34 -4.59 3.69 10.86
C LEU A 34 -5.48 3.01 11.90
N ASP A 35 -6.49 2.27 11.45
CA ASP A 35 -7.36 1.46 12.32
C ASP A 35 -6.56 0.41 13.09
N ASN A 36 -5.46 -0.07 12.49
CA ASN A 36 -4.52 -1.02 13.07
C ASN A 36 -3.18 -0.37 13.46
N ALA A 37 -3.14 0.95 13.68
CA ALA A 37 -1.89 1.70 13.90
C ALA A 37 -1.08 1.22 15.12
N GLU A 38 -1.76 0.70 16.15
CA GLU A 38 -1.09 0.16 17.32
C GLU A 38 -0.34 -1.14 17.00
N GLU A 39 -1.00 -2.09 16.34
CA GLU A 39 -0.41 -3.36 15.94
C GLU A 39 0.70 -3.16 14.88
N LEU A 40 0.48 -2.26 13.91
CA LEU A 40 1.50 -1.86 12.95
C LEU A 40 2.74 -1.31 13.66
N ALA A 41 2.55 -0.40 14.62
CA ALA A 41 3.67 0.22 15.33
C ALA A 41 4.48 -0.80 16.16
N GLU A 42 3.81 -1.81 16.71
CA GLU A 42 4.44 -2.89 17.47
C GLU A 42 5.18 -3.86 16.55
N SER A 43 4.54 -4.28 15.45
CA SER A 43 5.13 -5.18 14.45
C SER A 43 6.41 -4.60 13.83
N LEU A 44 6.39 -3.30 13.53
CA LEU A 44 7.53 -2.59 12.95
C LEU A 44 8.53 -2.04 13.97
N ALA A 45 8.28 -2.27 15.27
CA ALA A 45 9.07 -1.74 16.37
C ALA A 45 9.33 -0.23 16.25
N LEU A 46 8.29 0.54 15.90
CA LEU A 46 8.39 2.00 15.77
C LEU A 46 8.83 2.64 17.08
N LYS A 47 9.64 3.69 16.98
CA LYS A 47 10.06 4.46 18.16
C LYS A 47 8.85 5.10 18.83
N PRO A 48 8.89 5.38 20.15
CA PRO A 48 7.76 5.97 20.86
C PRO A 48 7.22 7.27 20.25
N LEU A 49 8.09 8.08 19.62
CA LEU A 49 7.69 9.30 18.95
C LEU A 49 7.00 9.04 17.60
N GLU A 50 7.49 8.07 16.83
CA GLU A 50 6.92 7.64 15.55
C GLU A 50 5.52 7.03 15.76
N LYS A 51 5.37 6.12 16.74
CA LYS A 51 4.05 5.57 17.16
C LYS A 51 3.07 6.69 17.51
N LYS A 52 3.50 7.65 18.33
CA LYS A 52 2.65 8.81 18.70
C LYS A 52 2.26 9.67 17.50
N ARG A 53 3.16 9.90 16.55
CA ARG A 53 2.87 10.67 15.34
C ARG A 53 1.84 9.96 14.47
N LEU A 54 2.03 8.68 14.21
CA LEU A 54 1.09 7.85 13.45
C LEU A 54 -0.30 7.88 14.09
N GLN A 55 -0.40 7.64 15.39
CA GLN A 55 -1.69 7.58 16.10
C GLN A 55 -2.40 8.94 16.22
N ARG A 56 -1.66 10.04 16.40
CA ARG A 56 -2.26 11.37 16.63
C ARG A 56 -2.50 12.17 15.36
N HIS A 57 -1.59 12.07 14.40
CA HIS A 57 -1.61 12.88 13.18
C HIS A 57 -1.95 12.08 11.94
N GLY A 58 -2.00 10.75 12.01
CA GLY A 58 -2.31 9.88 10.87
C GLY A 58 -3.57 10.29 10.12
N HIS A 59 -4.70 10.43 10.81
CA HIS A 59 -5.96 10.85 10.17
C HIS A 59 -5.91 12.28 9.62
N GLU A 60 -5.18 13.19 10.28
CA GLU A 60 -5.02 14.58 9.84
C GLU A 60 -4.15 14.67 8.58
N VAL A 61 -3.09 13.86 8.50
CA VAL A 61 -2.26 13.74 7.30
C VAL A 61 -3.07 13.08 6.19
N LEU A 62 -3.78 11.99 6.48
CA LEU A 62 -4.65 11.30 5.53
C LEU A 62 -5.65 12.24 4.87
N ALA A 63 -6.33 13.08 5.67
CA ALA A 63 -7.28 14.08 5.17
C ALA A 63 -6.62 15.15 4.28
N ARG A 64 -5.33 15.44 4.48
CA ARG A 64 -4.57 16.40 3.65
C ARG A 64 -4.09 15.79 2.35
N VAL A 65 -3.58 14.55 2.39
CA VAL A 65 -3.08 13.86 1.18
C VAL A 65 -4.21 13.27 0.33
N GLN A 66 -5.45 13.20 0.84
CA GLN A 66 -6.63 12.81 0.05
C GLN A 66 -7.55 13.98 -0.36
N PRO A 67 -7.23 14.75 -1.42
CA PRO A 67 -8.27 15.48 -2.13
C PRO A 67 -8.99 14.63 -3.19
N GLU A 68 -8.30 13.74 -3.93
CA GLU A 68 -8.90 13.12 -5.14
C GLU A 68 -8.43 11.68 -5.51
N ARG A 69 -7.79 10.89 -4.64
CA ARG A 69 -7.34 9.52 -4.99
C ARG A 69 -8.16 8.42 -4.31
N LEU A 70 -9.47 8.46 -4.49
CA LEU A 70 -10.29 7.29 -4.19
C LEU A 70 -9.90 6.14 -5.13
N CYS A 71 -9.39 5.06 -4.54
CA CYS A 71 -9.34 3.72 -5.14
C CYS A 71 -8.30 3.50 -6.25
N GLU A 72 -7.01 3.73 -5.97
CA GLU A 72 -6.00 2.86 -6.60
C GLU A 72 -5.68 1.74 -5.61
N PRO A 73 -6.18 0.50 -5.82
CA PRO A 73 -5.82 -0.63 -4.97
C PRO A 73 -4.31 -0.79 -5.01
N LEU A 74 -3.70 -1.04 -3.84
CA LEU A 74 -2.29 -1.45 -3.74
C LEU A 74 -2.10 -2.65 -4.67
N ARG A 75 -1.52 -2.41 -5.85
CA ARG A 75 -1.30 -3.47 -6.83
C ARG A 75 -0.37 -4.48 -6.14
N PRO A 76 -0.75 -5.76 -5.97
CA PRO A 76 0.26 -6.77 -5.72
C PRO A 76 1.19 -6.72 -6.94
N SER A 77 2.43 -6.34 -6.71
CA SER A 77 3.47 -6.31 -7.74
C SER A 77 3.83 -7.76 -8.07
N THR A 78 2.94 -8.47 -8.76
CA THR A 78 3.27 -9.72 -9.44
C THR A 78 4.01 -9.35 -10.71
N ARG A 79 5.31 -9.09 -10.56
CA ARG A 79 6.22 -9.30 -11.67
C ARG A 79 6.12 -10.77 -12.06
N THR A 80 5.57 -11.00 -13.27
CA THR A 80 5.83 -12.08 -14.25
C THR A 80 4.56 -12.81 -14.67
N ALA A 81 3.95 -12.35 -15.77
CA ALA A 81 3.48 -13.19 -16.88
C ALA A 81 2.84 -12.28 -17.92
N GLN A 82 3.63 -11.93 -18.92
CA GLN A 82 3.13 -11.51 -20.21
C GLN A 82 2.16 -12.59 -20.71
N ALA A 83 0.87 -12.29 -20.77
CA ALA A 83 -0.06 -13.13 -21.51
C ALA A 83 0.36 -13.07 -22.99
N PRO A 84 0.56 -14.20 -23.69
CA PRO A 84 0.79 -14.17 -25.12
C PRO A 84 -0.46 -13.57 -25.79
N SER A 85 -0.25 -12.56 -26.64
CA SER A 85 -1.27 -12.03 -27.54
C SER A 85 -1.92 -13.20 -28.31
N PRO A 86 -3.25 -13.23 -28.49
CA PRO A 86 -3.94 -14.28 -29.25
C PRO A 86 -3.74 -14.13 -30.78
N GLU A 87 -2.70 -13.45 -31.24
CA GLU A 87 -2.51 -13.08 -32.65
C GLU A 87 -1.76 -14.12 -33.48
N ASP A 88 -1.29 -15.23 -32.87
CA ASP A 88 -0.64 -16.34 -33.57
C ASP A 88 -1.54 -17.58 -33.69
N LEU A 89 -2.81 -17.41 -34.04
CA LEU A 89 -3.63 -18.52 -34.52
C LEU A 89 -3.48 -18.64 -36.05
N PRO A 90 -2.79 -19.66 -36.59
CA PRO A 90 -2.76 -19.87 -38.03
C PRO A 90 -4.17 -20.16 -38.54
N LEU A 91 -4.63 -19.36 -39.51
CA LEU A 91 -5.78 -19.58 -40.37
C LEU A 91 -5.61 -20.87 -41.19
N ALA A 92 -5.67 -22.02 -40.52
CA ALA A 92 -5.58 -23.32 -41.17
C ALA A 92 -6.38 -24.37 -40.40
N LEU A 93 -7.66 -24.10 -40.12
CA LEU A 93 -8.62 -25.16 -39.82
C LEU A 93 -10.05 -24.76 -40.19
N PHE A 94 -10.24 -24.24 -41.41
CA PHE A 94 -11.52 -24.35 -42.10
C PHE A 94 -11.33 -25.28 -43.30
N LYS A 95 -11.59 -26.56 -43.08
CA LYS A 95 -11.99 -27.54 -44.11
C LYS A 95 -13.02 -28.47 -43.52
#